data_AF-A0A6A4B7J8-F1
#
_entry.id   AF-A0A6A4B7J8-F1
#
_cell.length_a   1.000
_cell.length_b   1.000
_cell.length_c   1.000
_cell.angle_alpha   90.00
_cell.angle_beta   90.00
_cell.angle_gamma   90.00
#
_symmetry.space_group_name_H-M   'P 1'
#
loop_
_entity.id
_entity.type
_entity.pdbx_description
1 polymer ?
#
loop_
_entity_poly.entity_id
_entity_poly.type
_entity_poly.pdbx_seq_one_letter_code
_entity_poly.pdbx_strand_id
1 'polypeptide(L)'
;MKLLSTAPIRQAASKGNLNMVKWFHLNYFDFCERDLLQLAVRSGRMDVTRWLSEHGYEINTLELVVAAVETDNVTLVRWLIENGPALDVSTAAILARNEEYMEAM
;
A
#
# COMPACT_ATOMS: atom_id res chain seq x y z
N MET A 1 -16.04 -15.84 12.12
CA MET A 1 -16.55 -16.48 10.88
C MET A 1 -15.46 -16.30 9.82
N LYS A 2 -14.73 -17.36 9.42
CA LYS A 2 -13.71 -17.26 8.35
C LYS A 2 -14.41 -17.17 7.00
N LEU A 3 -14.10 -16.16 6.18
CA LEU A 3 -14.56 -16.14 4.79
C LEU A 3 -13.99 -17.35 4.06
N LEU A 4 -14.82 -18.00 3.25
CA LEU A 4 -14.37 -19.05 2.32
C LEU A 4 -13.46 -18.49 1.21
N SER A 5 -13.37 -17.16 1.07
CA SER A 5 -12.51 -16.48 0.09
C SER A 5 -12.18 -15.04 0.50
N THR A 6 -10.92 -14.65 0.33
CA THR A 6 -10.45 -13.26 0.49
C THR A 6 -10.69 -12.40 -0.75
N ALA A 7 -11.27 -12.95 -1.83
CA ALA A 7 -11.46 -12.22 -3.09
C ALA A 7 -12.30 -10.93 -2.95
N PRO A 8 -13.40 -10.88 -2.17
CA PRO A 8 -14.22 -9.67 -2.07
C PRO A 8 -13.47 -8.48 -1.47
N ILE A 9 -12.72 -8.68 -0.37
CA ILE A 9 -11.94 -7.60 0.23
C ILE A 9 -10.76 -7.20 -0.65
N ARG A 10 -10.09 -8.15 -1.32
CA ARG A 10 -9.02 -7.84 -2.28
C ARG A 10 -9.55 -6.96 -3.41
N GLN A 11 -10.74 -7.26 -3.92
CA GLN A 11 -11.40 -6.42 -4.92
C GLN A 11 -11.77 -5.03 -4.36
N ALA A 12 -12.26 -4.95 -3.13
CA ALA A 12 -12.54 -3.68 -2.48
C ALA A 12 -11.27 -2.83 -2.34
N ALA A 13 -10.17 -3.43 -1.87
CA ALA A 13 -8.88 -2.78 -1.70
C ALA A 13 -8.30 -2.30 -3.05
N SER A 14 -8.29 -3.14 -4.09
CA SER A 14 -7.77 -2.75 -5.40
C SER A 14 -8.60 -1.67 -6.10
N LYS A 15 -9.90 -1.58 -5.79
CA LYS A 15 -10.79 -0.52 -6.29
C LYS A 15 -10.75 0.76 -5.45
N GLY A 16 -10.06 0.77 -4.30
CA GLY A 16 -10.06 1.93 -3.40
C GLY A 16 -11.33 2.08 -2.57
N ASN A 17 -12.16 1.03 -2.45
CA ASN A 17 -13.40 1.09 -1.68
C ASN A 17 -13.14 0.97 -0.18
N LEU A 18 -12.67 2.06 0.42
CA LEU A 18 -12.30 2.13 1.84
C LEU A 18 -13.45 1.74 2.78
N ASN A 19 -14.69 2.12 2.47
CA ASN A 19 -15.84 1.80 3.32
C ASN A 19 -16.06 0.28 3.41
N MET A 20 -15.89 -0.42 2.29
CA MET A 20 -16.01 -1.88 2.25
C MET A 20 -14.84 -2.54 2.98
N VAL A 21 -13.62 -2.03 2.83
CA VAL A 21 -12.43 -2.52 3.57
C VAL A 21 -12.65 -2.38 5.08
N LYS A 22 -13.10 -1.20 5.55
CA LYS A 22 -13.47 -0.96 6.96
C LYS A 22 -14.53 -1.94 7.44
N TRP A 23 -15.58 -2.15 6.64
CA TRP A 23 -16.65 -3.09 6.99
C TRP A 23 -16.12 -4.51 7.17
N PHE A 24 -15.26 -5.00 6.27
CA PHE A 24 -14.65 -6.31 6.44
C PHE A 24 -13.77 -6.37 7.69
N HIS A 25 -12.93 -5.37 7.96
CA HIS A 25 -12.08 -5.39 9.14
C HIS A 25 -12.86 -5.43 10.46
N LEU A 26 -13.93 -4.64 10.58
CA LEU A 26 -14.80 -4.62 11.78
C LEU A 26 -15.52 -5.96 12.03
N ASN A 27 -15.69 -6.78 10.99
CA ASN A 27 -16.32 -8.09 11.09
C ASN A 27 -15.30 -9.23 11.36
N TYR A 28 -14.12 -8.90 11.88
CA TYR A 28 -13.07 -9.82 12.34
C TYR A 28 -12.65 -10.87 11.31
N PHE A 29 -12.52 -10.46 10.04
CA PHE A 29 -11.94 -11.32 9.04
C PHE A 29 -10.42 -11.34 9.23
N ASP A 30 -9.88 -12.55 9.43
CA ASP A 30 -8.45 -12.81 9.57
C ASP A 30 -7.84 -12.78 8.16
N PHE A 31 -7.09 -11.73 7.84
CA PHE A 31 -6.51 -11.53 6.51
C PHE A 31 -5.04 -11.89 6.53
N CYS A 32 -4.50 -12.39 5.42
CA CYS A 32 -3.04 -12.40 5.25
C CYS A 32 -2.59 -10.94 5.09
N GLU A 33 -2.10 -10.35 6.18
CA GLU A 33 -1.94 -8.91 6.35
C GLU A 33 -1.15 -8.26 5.20
N ARG A 34 0.00 -8.82 4.82
CA ARG A 34 0.90 -8.24 3.80
C ARG A 34 0.31 -8.17 2.40
N ASP A 35 -0.49 -9.17 2.00
CA ASP A 35 -1.07 -9.25 0.66
C ASP A 35 -2.02 -8.07 0.39
N LEU A 36 -2.77 -7.63 1.40
CA LEU A 36 -3.81 -6.62 1.22
C LEU A 36 -3.21 -5.23 1.06
N LEU A 37 -2.19 -4.90 1.87
CA LEU A 37 -1.44 -3.65 1.75
C LEU A 37 -0.72 -3.59 0.40
N GLN A 38 -0.02 -4.66 0.01
CA GLN A 38 0.67 -4.71 -1.29
C GLN A 38 -0.30 -4.52 -2.46
N LEU A 39 -1.50 -5.11 -2.39
CA LEU A 39 -2.51 -4.96 -3.43
C LEU A 39 -3.03 -3.52 -3.52
N ALA A 40 -3.29 -2.87 -2.38
CA ALA A 40 -3.72 -1.48 -2.34
C ALA A 40 -2.66 -0.55 -2.95
N VAL A 41 -1.39 -0.77 -2.61
CA VAL A 41 -0.24 -0.03 -3.13
C VAL A 41 -0.08 -0.24 -4.63
N ARG A 42 -0.05 -1.49 -5.13
CA ARG A 42 0.01 -1.79 -6.57
C ARG A 42 -1.17 -1.23 -7.37
N SER A 43 -2.28 -0.96 -6.69
CA SER A 43 -3.47 -0.37 -7.31
C SER A 43 -3.52 1.16 -7.17
N GLY A 44 -2.49 1.79 -6.60
CA GLY A 44 -2.39 3.24 -6.43
C GLY A 44 -3.40 3.81 -5.42
N ARG A 45 -3.95 2.98 -4.51
CA ARG A 45 -5.06 3.36 -3.62
C ARG A 45 -4.53 3.93 -2.30
N MET A 46 -4.24 5.23 -2.31
CA MET A 46 -3.67 5.94 -1.16
C MET A 46 -4.51 5.82 0.11
N ASP A 47 -5.82 6.04 0.00
CA ASP A 47 -6.75 6.09 1.12
C ASP A 47 -6.90 4.72 1.80
N VAL A 48 -6.90 3.63 1.01
CA VAL A 48 -6.87 2.27 1.54
C VAL A 48 -5.51 1.94 2.15
N THR A 49 -4.41 2.32 1.50
CA THR A 49 -3.04 2.07 1.98
C THR A 49 -2.82 2.71 3.34
N ARG A 50 -3.15 4.00 3.50
CA ARG A 50 -3.02 4.72 4.76
C ARG A 50 -3.83 4.07 5.86
N TRP A 51 -5.10 3.77 5.57
CA TRP A 51 -5.98 3.16 6.56
C TRP A 51 -5.48 1.79 7.02
N LEU A 52 -4.99 0.94 6.10
CA LEU A 52 -4.40 -0.34 6.46
C LEU A 52 -3.19 -0.15 7.39
N SER A 53 -2.30 0.77 7.07
CA SER A 53 -1.12 1.05 7.90
C SER A 53 -1.49 1.50 9.32
N GLU A 54 -2.49 2.38 9.46
CA GLU A 54 -3.03 2.80 10.76
C GLU A 54 -3.63 1.64 11.58
N HIS A 55 -3.98 0.52 10.93
CA HIS A 55 -4.60 -0.65 11.56
C HIS A 55 -3.62 -1.84 11.67
N GLY A 56 -2.32 -1.55 11.72
CA GLY A 56 -1.28 -2.55 12.02
C GLY A 56 -0.66 -3.25 10.82
N TYR A 57 -1.00 -2.84 9.59
CA TYR A 57 -0.39 -3.39 8.40
C TYR A 57 0.95 -2.69 8.13
N GLU A 58 2.04 -3.31 8.53
CA GLU A 58 3.37 -2.71 8.46
C GLU A 58 3.89 -2.49 7.04
N ILE A 59 4.52 -1.34 6.81
CA ILE A 59 5.30 -1.03 5.61
C ILE A 59 6.75 -1.41 5.90
N ASN A 60 7.12 -2.65 5.61
CA ASN A 60 8.44 -3.18 6.00
C ASN A 60 9.30 -3.62 4.79
N THR A 61 8.87 -3.34 3.56
CA THR A 61 9.59 -3.72 2.35
C THR A 61 9.65 -2.59 1.33
N LEU A 62 10.82 -2.41 0.73
CA LEU A 62 11.05 -1.48 -0.39
C LEU A 62 10.33 -1.91 -1.67
N GLU A 63 9.87 -3.17 -1.75
CA GLU A 63 9.02 -3.63 -2.87
C GLU A 63 7.73 -2.82 -2.99
N LEU A 64 7.20 -2.30 -1.88
CA LEU A 64 6.03 -1.43 -1.90
C LEU A 64 6.34 -0.07 -2.55
N VAL A 65 7.52 0.49 -2.29
CA VAL A 65 7.98 1.74 -2.90
C VAL A 65 8.13 1.56 -4.41
N VAL A 66 8.80 0.49 -4.84
CA VAL A 66 8.96 0.16 -6.27
C VAL A 66 7.59 -0.04 -6.94
N ALA A 67 6.68 -0.77 -6.29
CA ALA A 67 5.33 -0.98 -6.82
C ALA A 67 4.52 0.34 -6.93
N ALA A 68 4.68 1.27 -5.99
CA ALA A 68 4.00 2.56 -6.04
C ALA A 68 4.51 3.44 -7.19
N VAL A 69 5.80 3.36 -7.52
CA VAL A 69 6.38 4.08 -8.67
C VAL A 69 5.71 3.67 -9.98
N GLU A 70 5.34 2.39 -10.14
CA GLU A 70 4.62 1.90 -11.33
C GLU A 70 3.18 2.46 -11.44
N THR A 71 2.63 3.02 -10.35
CA THR A 71 1.28 3.58 -10.33
C THR A 71 1.22 5.07 -10.68
N ASP A 72 2.38 5.71 -10.89
CA ASP A 72 2.52 7.15 -11.15
C ASP A 72 1.86 8.05 -10.09
N ASN A 73 1.75 7.55 -8.85
CA ASN A 73 1.15 8.25 -7.73
C ASN A 73 2.23 8.79 -6.79
N VAL A 74 2.73 9.99 -7.08
CA VAL A 74 3.76 10.70 -6.28
C VAL A 74 3.38 10.83 -4.82
N THR A 75 2.10 11.06 -4.53
CA THR A 75 1.63 11.18 -3.14
C THR A 75 1.78 9.86 -2.38
N LEU A 76 1.45 8.73 -3.04
CA LEU A 76 1.62 7.40 -2.46
C LEU A 76 3.10 7.04 -2.28
N VAL A 77 3.94 7.33 -3.28
CA VAL A 77 5.38 7.08 -3.21
C VAL A 77 6.00 7.85 -2.05
N ARG A 78 5.76 9.17 -1.95
CA ARG A 78 6.25 10.01 -0.85
C ARG A 78 5.84 9.45 0.51
N TRP A 79 4.57 9.13 0.66
CA TRP A 79 4.05 8.63 1.92
C TRP A 79 4.67 7.28 2.32
N LEU A 80 4.96 6.39 1.36
CA LEU A 80 5.66 5.12 1.63
C LEU A 80 7.13 5.32 2.00
N ILE A 81 7.81 6.34 1.46
CA ILE A 81 9.19 6.68 1.86
C ILE A 81 9.20 7.20 3.31
N GLU A 82 8.23 8.03 3.68
CA GLU A 82 8.13 8.61 5.03
C GLU A 82 7.76 7.58 6.12
N ASN A 83 6.99 6.54 5.76
CA ASN A 83 6.44 5.57 6.71
C ASN A 83 7.01 4.15 6.57
N GLY A 84 7.93 3.94 5.62
CA GLY A 84 8.53 2.65 5.30
C GLY A 84 9.94 2.47 5.85
N PRO A 85 10.64 1.38 5.45
CA PRO A 85 12.02 1.16 5.83
C PRO A 85 12.96 2.14 5.11
N ALA A 86 14.18 2.30 5.63
CA ALA A 86 15.21 3.12 5.01
C ALA A 86 15.50 2.64 3.57
N LEU A 87 15.63 3.61 2.65
CA LEU A 87 15.90 3.34 1.24
C LEU A 87 17.29 2.71 1.05
N ASP A 88 17.38 1.74 0.15
CA ASP A 88 18.66 1.25 -0.37
C ASP A 88 19.08 2.03 -1.62
N VAL A 89 20.36 1.85 -2.02
CA VAL A 89 20.94 2.56 -3.18
C VAL A 89 20.17 2.26 -4.46
N SER A 90 19.68 1.03 -4.62
CA SER A 90 18.93 0.59 -5.80
C SER A 90 17.60 1.33 -5.92
N THR A 91 16.82 1.39 -4.83
CA THR A 91 15.51 2.06 -4.79
C THR A 91 15.68 3.57 -4.92
N ALA A 92 16.67 4.16 -4.25
CA ALA A 92 17.00 5.58 -4.40
C ALA A 92 17.37 5.94 -5.85
N ALA A 93 18.14 5.09 -6.54
CA ALA A 93 18.49 5.31 -7.95
C ALA A 93 17.26 5.21 -8.87
N ILE A 94 16.25 4.40 -8.54
CA ILE A 94 14.98 4.35 -9.30
C ILE A 94 14.22 5.68 -9.14
N LEU A 95 14.09 6.18 -7.91
CA LEU A 95 13.39 7.43 -7.61
C LEU A 95 14.07 8.65 -8.23
N ALA A 96 15.41 8.72 -8.17
CA ALA A 96 16.19 9.84 -8.70
C ALA A 96 16.09 10.02 -10.24
N ARG A 97 15.55 9.03 -10.96
CA ARG A 97 15.31 9.14 -12.41
C ARG A 97 14.07 9.98 -12.75
N ASN A 98 13.22 10.29 -11.78
CA ASN A 98 12.05 11.12 -11.95
C ASN A 98 12.18 12.36 -11.05
N GLU A 99 12.11 13.54 -11.65
CA GLU A 99 12.24 14.83 -10.94
C GLU A 99 11.17 14.98 -9.85
N GLU A 100 9.96 14.47 -10.09
CA GLU A 100 8.84 14.55 -9.13
C GLU A 100 9.06 13.69 -7.87
N TYR A 101 9.87 12.62 -7.97
CA TYR A 101 10.20 11.77 -6.82
C TYR A 101 11.45 12.25 -6.06
N MET A 102 12.31 13.07 -6.67
CA MET A 102 13.45 13.67 -5.95
C MET A 102 13.01 14.65 -4.85
N GLU A 103 11.92 15.40 -5.07
CA GLU A 103 11.36 16.26 -4.02
C GLU A 103 10.67 15.48 -2.89
N ALA A 104 10.46 14.17 -3.07
CA ALA A 104 9.85 13.29 -2.09
C ALA A 104 10.86 12.51 -1.23
N MET A 105 12.16 12.61 -1.53
CA MET A 105 13.27 12.07 -0.73
C MET A 105 13.80 13.12 0.25
#